data_AF-A0A2V7NWZ3-F1
#
_entry.id   AF-A0A2V7NWZ3-F1
#
_cell.length_a   1.000
_cell.length_b   1.000
_cell.length_c   1.000
_cell.angle_alpha   90.00
_cell.angle_beta   90.00
_cell.angle_gamma   90.00
#
_symmetry.space_group_name_H-M   'P 1'
#
loop_
_entity.id
_entity.type
_entity.pdbx_description
1 polymer ?
#
loop_
_entity_poly.entity_id
_entity_poly.type
_entity_poly.pdbx_seq_one_letter_code
_entity_poly.pdbx_strand_id
1 'polypeptide(L)' 'MDKPELKEHDAMTCRYCGNEERASEGYPCSECGTFICLICSFRGITRCKACEAKAHAPKA' A
#
# COMPACT_ATOMS: atom_id res chain seq x y z
N MET A 1 14.35 4.15 -34.02
CA MET A 1 13.10 4.37 -33.28
C MET A 1 13.48 4.85 -31.89
N ASP A 2 13.14 6.10 -31.60
CA ASP A 2 13.31 6.73 -30.30
C ASP A 2 12.48 5.95 -29.26
N LYS A 3 13.11 5.55 -28.14
CA LYS A 3 12.46 4.70 -27.14
C LYS A 3 11.55 5.61 -26.30
N PRO A 4 10.23 5.37 -26.21
CA PRO A 4 9.34 6.28 -25.51
C PRO A 4 9.76 6.42 -24.05
N GLU A 5 9.98 7.67 -23.63
CA GLU A 5 10.23 8.01 -22.23
C GLU A 5 9.01 7.60 -21.40
N LEU A 6 9.20 6.66 -20.45
CA LEU A 6 8.15 6.21 -19.54
C LEU A 6 7.73 7.39 -18.66
N LYS A 7 6.61 8.03 -19.01
CA LYS A 7 6.13 9.29 -18.41
C LYS A 7 5.42 9.14 -17.06
N GLU A 8 5.26 7.92 -16.54
CA GLU A 8 4.42 7.68 -15.36
C GLU A 8 5.25 7.04 -14.24
N HIS A 9 5.56 7.84 -13.21
CA HIS A 9 6.07 7.32 -11.94
C HIS A 9 4.92 6.67 -11.18
N ASP A 10 4.73 5.38 -11.41
CA ASP A 10 3.73 4.53 -10.74
C ASP A 10 4.20 4.06 -9.34
N ALA A 11 5.28 4.63 -8.79
CA ALA A 11 5.80 4.25 -7.49
C ALA A 11 4.90 4.79 -6.36
N MET A 12 4.47 3.91 -5.46
CA MET A 12 3.71 4.26 -4.26
C MET A 12 4.35 3.67 -3.01
N THR A 13 4.29 4.42 -1.92
CA THR A 13 4.79 3.99 -0.60
C THR A 13 3.73 3.20 0.15
N CYS A 14 4.05 1.95 0.53
CA CYS A 14 3.20 1.11 1.35
C CYS A 14 2.90 1.77 2.70
N ARG A 15 1.62 1.99 3.01
CA ARG A 15 1.18 2.60 4.28
C ARG A 15 1.26 1.66 5.48
N TYR A 16 1.79 0.45 5.29
CA TYR A 16 2.11 -0.47 6.37
C TYR A 16 3.62 -0.48 6.68
N CYS A 17 4.45 -0.90 5.71
CA CYS A 17 5.89 -1.09 5.93
C CYS A 17 6.76 0.12 5.55
N GLY A 18 6.27 1.04 4.72
CA GLY A 18 7.02 2.20 4.25
C GLY A 18 7.88 1.97 3.00
N ASN A 19 7.88 0.76 2.42
CA ASN A 19 8.60 0.50 1.16
C ASN A 19 7.87 1.13 -0.03
N GLU A 20 8.64 1.63 -1.00
CA GLU A 20 8.12 2.04 -2.31
C GLU A 20 8.09 0.86 -3.26
N GLU A 21 6.94 0.68 -3.91
CA GLU A 21 6.66 -0.38 -4.87
C GLU A 21 5.76 0.18 -5.99
N ARG A 22 5.65 -0.53 -7.11
CA ARG A 22 4.73 -0.16 -8.17
C ARG A 22 3.27 -0.25 -7.67
N ALA A 23 2.49 0.81 -7.87
CA ALA A 23 1.10 0.91 -7.48
C ALA A 23 0.24 -0.23 -8.08
N SER A 24 0.51 -0.55 -9.34
CA SER A 24 -0.19 -1.62 -10.06
C SER A 24 0.02 -3.02 -9.47
N GLU A 25 1.04 -3.23 -8.63
CA GLU A 25 1.36 -4.53 -8.03
C GLU A 25 0.82 -4.69 -6.60
N GLY A 26 0.41 -3.61 -5.94
CA GLY A 26 -0.11 -3.66 -4.59
C GLY A 26 -1.64 -3.75 -4.50
N TYR A 27 -2.12 -3.77 -3.27
CA TYR A 27 -3.53 -3.92 -2.93
C TYR A 27 -3.99 -2.74 -2.05
N PRO A 28 -5.26 -2.33 -2.14
CA PRO A 28 -5.81 -1.29 -1.30
C PRO A 28 -6.06 -1.78 0.12
N CYS A 29 -5.82 -0.92 1.11
CA CYS A 29 -6.27 -1.12 2.48
C CYS A 29 -7.78 -1.28 2.53
N SER A 30 -8.27 -2.31 3.22
CA SER A 30 -9.69 -2.65 3.31
C SER A 30 -10.58 -1.61 4.02
N GLU A 31 -10.01 -0.58 4.64
CA GLU A 31 -10.78 0.47 5.32
C GLU A 31 -10.70 1.83 4.62
N CYS A 32 -9.50 2.26 4.21
CA CYS A 32 -9.30 3.61 3.67
C CYS A 32 -8.78 3.64 2.22
N GLY A 33 -8.61 2.49 1.58
CA GLY A 33 -8.14 2.38 0.20
C GLY A 33 -6.66 2.71 -0.02
N THR A 34 -5.91 3.05 1.04
CA THR A 34 -4.48 3.38 0.92
C THR A 34 -3.63 2.21 0.45
N PHE A 35 -2.56 2.49 -0.28
CA PHE A 35 -1.69 1.48 -0.86
C PHE A 35 -1.02 0.58 0.18
N ILE A 36 -1.10 -0.73 -0.03
CA ILE A 36 -0.34 -1.78 0.66
C ILE A 36 0.43 -2.57 -0.39
N CYS A 37 1.74 -2.71 -0.21
CA CYS A 37 2.56 -3.43 -1.18
C CYS A 37 2.23 -4.92 -1.26
N LEU A 38 2.60 -5.55 -2.39
CA LEU A 38 2.41 -6.96 -2.67
C LEU A 38 2.94 -7.87 -1.55
N ILE A 39 4.14 -7.58 -1.03
CA ILE A 39 4.76 -8.34 0.06
C ILE A 39 3.94 -8.28 1.35
N CYS A 40 3.35 -7.12 1.68
CA CYS A 40 2.47 -7.01 2.85
C CYS A 40 1.16 -7.78 2.63
N SER A 41 0.59 -7.71 1.44
CA SER A 41 -0.60 -8.49 1.06
C SER A 41 -0.37 -10.00 1.21
N PHE A 42 0.76 -10.53 0.71
CA PHE A 42 1.13 -11.94 0.89
C PHE A 42 1.32 -12.35 2.35
N ARG A 43 1.70 -11.41 3.22
CA ARG A 43 1.79 -11.63 4.68
C ARG A 43 0.43 -11.57 5.39
N GLY A 44 -0.67 -11.41 4.65
CA GLY A 44 -2.02 -11.30 5.20
C GLY A 44 -2.37 -9.92 5.74
N ILE A 45 -1.55 -8.89 5.46
CA ILE A 45 -1.83 -7.53 5.90
C ILE A 45 -2.85 -6.91 4.96
N THR A 46 -4.06 -6.65 5.47
CA THR A 46 -5.17 -6.05 4.71
C THR A 46 -5.48 -4.61 5.13
N ARG A 47 -4.87 -4.13 6.22
CA ARG A 47 -5.08 -2.80 6.78
C ARG A 47 -3.77 -2.04 6.89
N CYS A 48 -3.79 -0.72 6.65
CA CYS A 48 -2.62 0.13 6.92
C CYS A 48 -2.43 0.28 8.43
N LYS A 49 -1.22 0.68 8.86
CA LYS A 49 -0.89 0.84 10.29
C LYS A 49 -1.88 1.75 11.03
N ALA A 50 -2.35 2.81 10.38
CA ALA A 50 -3.32 3.73 10.98
C ALA A 50 -4.69 3.07 11.23
N CYS A 51 -5.16 2.25 10.29
CA CYS A 51 -6.42 1.50 10.43
C CYS A 51 -6.29 0.35 11.45
N GLU A 52 -5.15 -0.35 11.48
CA GLU A 52 -4.89 -1.33 12.55
C GLU A 52 -4.89 -0.67 13.93
N ALA A 53 -4.21 0.47 14.10
CA ALA A 53 -4.20 1.17 15.38
C ALA A 53 -5.60 1.59 15.84
N LYS A 54 -6.48 2.00 14.93
CA LYS A 54 -7.89 2.33 15.22
C LYS A 54 -8.69 1.10 15.66
N ALA A 55 -8.46 -0.04 15.02
CA ALA A 55 -9.17 -1.28 15.34
C ALA A 55 -8.75 -1.88 16.71
N HIS A 56 -7.51 -1.62 17.13
CA HIS A 56 -6.96 -2.10 18.40
C HIS A 56 -7.12 -1.10 19.55
N ALA A 57 -7.70 0.08 19.29
CA ALA A 57 -8.04 1.00 20.36
C ALA A 57 -9.10 0.36 21.26
N PRO A 58 -8.85 0.18 22.57
CA PRO A 58 -9.87 -0.31 23.47
C PRO A 58 -11.05 0.65 23.43
N LYS A 59 -12.27 0.13 23.21
CA LYS A 59 -13.48 0.92 23.42
C LYS A 59 -13.50 1.35 24.89
N ALA A 60 -13.36 2.65 25.12
CA ALA A 60 -13.54 3.27 26.43
C ALA A 60 -15.01 3.17 26.87
#